data_AF-A0A7J3ZST0-F1
#
_entry.id   AF-A0A7J3ZST0-F1
#
_cell.length_a   1.000
_cell.length_b   1.000
_cell.length_c   1.000
_cell.angle_alpha   90.00
_cell.angle_beta   90.00
_cell.angle_gamma   90.00
#
_symmetry.space_group_name_H-M   'P 1'
#
loop_
_entity.id
_entity.type
_entity.pdbx_description
1 polymer ?
#
loop_
_entity_poly.entity_id
_entity_poly.type
_entity_poly.pdbx_seq_one_letter_code
_entity_poly.pdbx_strand_id
1 'polypeptide(L)'
;MQVAAKTAPKAMGADDVLTLIIYGEEKNAIAEEMNKIADERKADLFKRDAKSVMDSDAILLIGVRGGKSLGLNCGACGYRNCREFEETQKKYGQDFIGPTCVFKALDLGVALGSAVKIASILNVDNRIMYRIGTAAMRMRLIPEATVIIGIPLSAKSKSIYFDRKWP
;
A
#
# COMPACT_ATOMS: atom_id res chain seq x y z
N MET A 1 -10.33 10.88 -0.69
CA MET A 1 -9.80 9.56 -1.15
C MET A 1 -9.93 8.48 -0.08
N GLN A 2 -9.51 8.72 1.18
CA GLN A 2 -9.62 7.73 2.27
C GLN A 2 -11.06 7.20 2.47
N VAL A 3 -12.07 8.08 2.46
CA VAL A 3 -13.49 7.70 2.58
C VAL A 3 -13.88 6.67 1.52
N ALA A 4 -13.44 6.86 0.27
CA ALA A 4 -13.72 5.92 -0.81
C ALA A 4 -13.00 4.58 -0.64
N ALA A 5 -11.77 4.56 -0.11
CA ALA A 5 -11.10 3.32 0.24
C ALA A 5 -11.85 2.54 1.33
N LYS A 6 -12.33 3.25 2.36
CA LYS A 6 -13.03 2.65 3.49
C LYS A 6 -14.38 2.07 3.11
N THR A 7 -15.17 2.85 2.37
CA THR A 7 -16.50 2.45 1.90
C THR A 7 -16.49 1.55 0.66
N ALA A 8 -15.32 1.28 0.08
CA ALA A 8 -15.18 0.38 -1.06
C ALA A 8 -15.78 -1.00 -0.74
N PRO A 9 -16.50 -1.65 -1.68
CA PRO A 9 -17.09 -2.96 -1.44
C PRO A 9 -16.01 -4.00 -1.13
N LYS A 10 -16.32 -4.92 -0.21
CA LYS A 10 -15.39 -5.94 0.30
C LYS A 10 -16.08 -7.28 0.29
N ALA A 11 -15.30 -8.33 0.12
CA ALA A 11 -15.82 -9.68 0.10
C ALA A 11 -16.58 -9.98 1.41
N MET A 12 -17.84 -10.42 1.26
CA MET A 12 -18.77 -10.70 2.35
C MET A 12 -19.00 -9.54 3.33
N GLY A 13 -18.69 -8.29 2.95
CA GLY A 13 -18.78 -7.13 3.84
C GLY A 13 -17.74 -7.12 4.97
N ALA A 14 -16.76 -8.03 4.96
CA ALA A 14 -15.75 -8.14 6.01
C ALA A 14 -14.67 -7.07 5.86
N ASP A 15 -14.68 -6.06 6.75
CA ASP A 15 -13.71 -4.97 6.70
C ASP A 15 -12.39 -5.30 7.42
N ASP A 16 -11.40 -5.66 6.63
CA ASP A 16 -10.00 -5.80 7.06
C ASP A 16 -9.07 -4.79 6.38
N VAL A 17 -9.62 -3.78 5.70
CA VAL A 17 -8.85 -2.74 5.03
C VAL A 17 -8.45 -1.67 6.04
N LEU A 18 -7.16 -1.36 6.09
CA LEU A 18 -6.56 -0.37 6.97
C LEU A 18 -6.14 0.85 6.16
N THR A 19 -6.21 2.04 6.75
CA THR A 19 -5.86 3.28 6.04
C THR A 19 -5.20 4.26 6.99
N LEU A 20 -4.21 5.00 6.50
CA LEU A 20 -3.55 6.06 7.25
C LEU A 20 -3.23 7.22 6.29
N ILE A 21 -3.52 8.45 6.70
CA ILE A 21 -3.14 9.65 5.95
C ILE A 21 -1.85 10.19 6.58
N ILE A 22 -0.84 10.40 5.76
CA ILE A 22 0.48 10.89 6.17
C ILE A 22 0.78 12.20 5.42
N TYR A 23 1.29 13.21 6.10
CA TYR A 23 1.65 14.51 5.53
C TYR A 23 2.76 15.17 6.36
N GLY A 24 3.32 16.28 5.87
CA GLY A 24 4.39 17.00 6.58
C GLY A 24 5.65 16.15 6.79
N GLU A 25 6.23 16.22 7.99
CA GLU A 25 7.49 15.54 8.29
C GLU A 25 7.40 14.01 8.27
N GLU A 26 6.27 13.40 8.63
CA GLU A 26 6.13 11.94 8.53
C GLU A 26 6.20 11.45 7.07
N LYS A 27 5.68 12.25 6.12
CA LYS A 27 5.79 11.96 4.69
C LYS A 27 7.25 12.03 4.24
N ASN A 28 8.01 13.01 4.74
CA ASN A 28 9.44 13.12 4.46
C ASN A 28 10.21 11.92 5.03
N ALA A 29 9.89 11.48 6.25
CA ALA A 29 10.49 10.30 6.87
C ALA A 29 10.26 9.01 6.03
N ILE A 30 9.09 8.84 5.41
CA ILE A 30 8.84 7.73 4.48
C ILE A 30 9.79 7.80 3.27
N ALA A 31 9.97 8.98 2.67
CA ALA A 31 10.86 9.13 1.52
C ALA A 31 12.34 8.89 1.90
N GLU A 32 12.77 9.34 3.07
CA GLU A 32 14.10 9.03 3.60
C GLU A 32 14.29 7.53 3.80
N GLU A 33 13.30 6.84 4.34
CA GLU A 33 13.35 5.39 4.50
C GLU A 33 13.40 4.67 3.14
N MET A 34 12.68 5.17 2.13
CA MET A 34 12.80 4.67 0.76
C MET A 34 14.23 4.83 0.21
N ASN A 35 14.91 5.95 0.51
CA ASN A 35 16.32 6.13 0.12
C ASN A 35 17.25 5.14 0.81
N LYS A 36 17.07 4.88 2.12
CA LYS A 36 17.85 3.86 2.84
C LYS A 36 17.67 2.48 2.20
N ILE A 37 16.44 2.10 1.86
CA ILE A 37 16.14 0.84 1.15
C ILE A 37 16.83 0.82 -0.23
N ALA A 38 16.85 1.95 -0.94
CA ALA A 38 17.52 2.06 -2.23
C ALA A 38 19.02 1.79 -2.11
N ASP A 39 19.68 2.38 -1.11
CA ASP A 39 21.12 2.24 -0.89
C ASP A 39 21.48 0.81 -0.45
N GLU A 40 20.71 0.24 0.49
CA GLU A 40 20.89 -1.15 0.97
C GLU A 40 20.75 -2.18 -0.16
N ARG A 41 19.78 -1.97 -1.06
CA ARG A 41 19.42 -2.95 -2.10
C ARG A 41 19.98 -2.61 -3.48
N LYS A 42 20.73 -1.51 -3.62
CA LYS A 42 21.16 -0.93 -4.90
C LYS A 42 19.99 -0.80 -5.89
N ALA A 43 18.86 -0.31 -5.39
CA ALA A 43 17.59 -0.27 -6.10
C ALA A 43 17.21 1.18 -6.47
N ASP A 44 17.76 1.71 -7.55
CA ASP A 44 17.59 3.11 -7.99
C ASP A 44 16.13 3.55 -8.13
N LEU A 45 15.22 2.61 -8.41
CA LEU A 45 13.79 2.89 -8.50
C LEU A 45 13.18 3.36 -7.16
N PHE A 46 13.73 2.93 -6.01
CA PHE A 46 13.33 3.46 -4.70
C PHE A 46 13.75 4.91 -4.54
N LYS A 47 14.99 5.25 -4.90
CA LYS A 47 15.51 6.63 -4.86
C LYS A 47 14.72 7.57 -5.78
N ARG A 48 14.39 7.11 -6.98
CA ARG A 48 13.56 7.86 -7.92
C ARG A 48 12.18 8.17 -7.34
N ASP A 49 11.50 7.15 -6.83
CA ASP A 49 10.14 7.33 -6.31
C ASP A 49 10.14 8.09 -4.97
N ALA A 50 11.19 8.00 -4.16
CA ALA A 50 11.37 8.77 -2.93
C ALA A 50 11.34 10.27 -3.21
N LYS A 51 11.96 10.71 -4.32
CA LYS A 51 11.88 12.11 -4.75
C LYS A 51 10.45 12.55 -5.03
N SER A 52 9.67 11.75 -5.76
CA SER A 52 8.25 12.05 -5.99
C SER A 52 7.45 12.12 -4.69
N VAL A 53 7.79 11.30 -3.69
CA VAL A 53 7.15 11.37 -2.37
C VAL A 53 7.54 12.66 -1.62
N MET A 54 8.81 13.06 -1.65
CA MET A 54 9.25 14.35 -1.09
C MET A 54 8.49 15.53 -1.69
N ASP A 55 8.25 15.51 -3.00
CA ASP A 55 7.55 16.58 -3.71
C ASP A 55 6.01 16.50 -3.59
N SER A 56 5.46 15.42 -3.01
CA SER A 56 4.02 15.23 -2.81
C SER A 56 3.49 15.99 -1.60
N ASP A 57 2.20 16.32 -1.60
CA ASP A 57 1.55 17.05 -0.51
C ASP A 57 1.12 16.11 0.63
N ALA A 58 0.70 14.88 0.30
CA ALA A 58 0.33 13.85 1.26
C ALA A 58 0.52 12.43 0.70
N ILE A 59 0.45 11.42 1.55
CA ILE A 59 0.34 10.01 1.19
C ILE A 59 -0.90 9.42 1.85
N LEU A 60 -1.70 8.68 1.08
CA LEU A 60 -2.68 7.75 1.61
C LEU A 60 -2.08 6.34 1.60
N LEU A 61 -1.81 5.79 2.78
CA LEU A 61 -1.45 4.39 2.95
C LEU A 61 -2.72 3.56 3.05
N ILE A 62 -2.77 2.44 2.33
CA ILE A 62 -3.85 1.45 2.41
C ILE A 62 -3.20 0.09 2.65
N GLY A 63 -3.59 -0.56 3.74
CA GLY A 63 -3.13 -1.90 4.09
C GLY A 63 -4.28 -2.88 4.27
N VAL A 64 -3.95 -4.15 4.52
CA VAL A 64 -4.95 -5.17 4.80
C VAL A 64 -4.45 -6.17 5.85
N ARG A 65 -5.37 -6.68 6.67
CA ARG A 65 -5.12 -7.84 7.56
C ARG A 65 -5.16 -9.14 6.75
N GLY A 66 -4.17 -9.32 5.88
CA GLY A 66 -4.12 -10.44 4.94
C GLY A 66 -3.96 -11.82 5.56
N GLY A 67 -3.54 -11.89 6.83
CA GLY A 67 -3.41 -13.14 7.59
C GLY A 67 -4.74 -13.79 7.98
N LYS A 68 -5.86 -13.08 7.83
CA LYS A 68 -7.22 -13.60 8.08
C LYS A 68 -7.82 -14.20 6.82
N SER A 69 -8.72 -15.17 6.98
CA SER A 69 -9.48 -15.74 5.86
C SER A 69 -10.88 -15.15 5.75
N LEU A 70 -11.63 -15.60 4.73
CA LEU A 70 -13.09 -15.42 4.64
C LEU A 70 -13.86 -16.70 4.98
N GLY A 71 -13.19 -17.76 5.45
CA GLY A 71 -13.85 -19.04 5.74
C GLY A 71 -14.33 -19.84 4.52
N LEU A 72 -14.00 -19.41 3.30
CA LEU A 72 -14.50 -20.04 2.05
C LEU A 72 -13.84 -21.39 1.70
N ASN A 73 -12.74 -21.77 2.36
CA ASN A 73 -11.97 -22.99 2.08
C ASN A 73 -11.58 -23.19 0.59
N CYS A 74 -11.36 -22.09 -0.14
CA CYS A 74 -11.15 -22.11 -1.59
C CYS A 74 -9.78 -22.64 -2.08
N GLY A 75 -8.81 -22.82 -1.19
CA GLY A 75 -7.46 -23.33 -1.54
C GLY A 75 -6.53 -22.33 -2.26
N ALA A 76 -6.99 -21.16 -2.69
CA ALA A 76 -6.19 -20.20 -3.47
C ALA A 76 -4.94 -19.64 -2.74
N CYS A 77 -4.88 -19.76 -1.41
CA CYS A 77 -3.72 -19.39 -0.61
C CYS A 77 -2.68 -20.52 -0.47
N GLY A 78 -2.92 -21.69 -1.09
CA GLY A 78 -2.03 -22.86 -1.07
C GLY A 78 -2.26 -23.84 0.09
N TYR A 79 -3.21 -23.56 0.99
CA TYR A 79 -3.54 -24.42 2.14
C TYR A 79 -4.82 -25.21 1.91
N ARG A 80 -5.00 -26.34 2.61
CA ARG A 80 -6.14 -27.24 2.43
C ARG A 80 -7.46 -26.58 2.82
N ASN A 81 -7.46 -25.78 3.87
CA ASN A 81 -8.62 -25.05 4.37
C ASN A 81 -8.23 -23.75 5.07
N CYS A 82 -9.22 -22.91 5.37
CA CYS A 82 -9.02 -21.60 5.98
C CYS A 82 -8.47 -21.69 7.40
N ARG A 83 -8.81 -22.73 8.17
CA ARG A 83 -8.29 -22.94 9.52
C ARG A 83 -6.79 -23.19 9.50
N GLU A 84 -6.32 -24.09 8.64
CA GLU A 84 -4.89 -24.36 8.45
C GLU A 84 -4.14 -23.08 8.04
N PHE A 85 -4.71 -22.31 7.11
CA PHE A 85 -4.13 -21.02 6.69
C PHE A 85 -4.02 -20.02 7.86
N GLU A 86 -5.03 -19.91 8.71
CA GLU A 86 -5.05 -18.99 9.86
C GLU A 86 -4.09 -19.41 10.97
N GLU A 87 -4.01 -20.72 11.25
CA GLU A 87 -3.08 -21.30 12.24
C GLU A 87 -1.62 -21.29 11.75
N THR A 88 -1.39 -21.17 10.44
CA THR A 88 -0.04 -21.14 9.88
C THR A 88 0.73 -19.91 10.34
N GLN A 89 1.96 -20.14 10.81
CA GLN A 89 2.90 -19.09 11.18
C GLN A 89 3.10 -18.10 10.04
N LYS A 90 2.78 -16.83 10.31
CA LYS A 90 3.05 -15.73 9.37
C LYS A 90 4.53 -15.38 9.41
N LYS A 91 5.12 -15.18 8.24
CA LYS A 91 6.55 -14.89 8.08
C LYS A 91 6.71 -13.57 7.34
N TYR A 92 7.67 -12.77 7.80
CA TYR A 92 8.12 -11.61 7.07
C TYR A 92 8.94 -12.10 5.88
N GLY A 93 8.49 -11.78 4.66
CA GLY A 93 9.22 -12.04 3.42
C GLY A 93 10.28 -10.96 3.19
N GLN A 94 10.44 -10.51 1.95
CA GLN A 94 11.33 -9.38 1.67
C GLN A 94 10.76 -8.06 2.21
N ASP A 95 9.49 -7.78 1.92
CA ASP A 95 8.87 -6.46 2.18
C ASP A 95 7.54 -6.55 2.92
N PHE A 96 6.89 -7.72 2.92
CA PHE A 96 5.54 -7.92 3.45
C PHE A 96 5.44 -9.24 4.20
N ILE A 97 4.36 -9.38 4.97
CA ILE A 97 4.08 -10.57 5.77
C ILE A 97 3.12 -11.48 4.99
N GLY A 98 3.49 -12.76 4.88
CA GLY A 98 2.66 -13.80 4.25
C GLY A 98 2.51 -15.03 5.13
N PRO A 99 1.64 -15.99 4.74
CA PRO A 99 0.79 -15.99 3.53
C PRO A 99 -0.41 -15.03 3.64
N THR A 100 -0.91 -14.57 2.50
CA THR A 100 -2.03 -13.62 2.39
C THR A 100 -3.24 -14.31 1.76
N CYS A 101 -4.43 -14.15 2.35
CA CYS A 101 -5.67 -14.61 1.75
C CYS A 101 -5.94 -13.84 0.45
N VAL A 102 -6.20 -14.55 -0.65
CA VAL A 102 -6.41 -13.93 -1.97
C VAL A 102 -7.54 -12.90 -1.95
N PHE A 103 -8.63 -13.16 -1.22
CA PHE A 103 -9.75 -12.22 -1.15
C PHE A 103 -9.43 -10.97 -0.36
N LYS A 104 -8.56 -11.06 0.66
CA LYS A 104 -8.06 -9.87 1.36
C LYS A 104 -7.13 -9.05 0.46
N ALA A 105 -6.33 -9.70 -0.38
CA ALA A 105 -5.55 -9.00 -1.40
C ALA A 105 -6.45 -8.33 -2.46
N LEU A 106 -7.55 -8.97 -2.85
CA LEU A 106 -8.55 -8.38 -3.75
C LEU A 106 -9.25 -7.18 -3.10
N ASP A 107 -9.66 -7.28 -1.83
CA ASP A 107 -10.26 -6.17 -1.07
C ASP A 107 -9.30 -4.96 -1.01
N LEU A 108 -8.00 -5.20 -0.81
CA LEU A 108 -6.97 -4.17 -0.90
C LEU A 108 -6.95 -3.51 -2.30
N GLY A 109 -7.00 -4.31 -3.36
CA GLY A 109 -7.08 -3.83 -4.75
C GLY A 109 -8.32 -2.97 -5.01
N VAL A 110 -9.49 -3.40 -4.53
CA VAL A 110 -10.75 -2.66 -4.66
C VAL A 110 -10.69 -1.33 -3.90
N ALA A 111 -10.11 -1.32 -2.70
CA ALA A 111 -9.91 -0.10 -1.91
C ALA A 111 -8.93 0.87 -2.60
N LEU A 112 -7.81 0.38 -3.12
CA LEU A 112 -6.84 1.16 -3.90
C LEU A 112 -7.51 1.78 -5.13
N GLY A 113 -8.22 0.97 -5.93
CA GLY A 113 -8.93 1.42 -7.13
C GLY A 113 -9.97 2.49 -6.82
N SER A 114 -10.74 2.32 -5.74
CA SER A 114 -11.73 3.29 -5.29
C SER A 114 -11.10 4.62 -4.88
N ALA A 115 -9.95 4.57 -4.19
CA ALA A 115 -9.21 5.77 -3.77
C ALA A 115 -8.66 6.56 -4.95
N VAL A 116 -7.98 5.89 -5.89
CA VAL A 116 -7.38 6.56 -7.07
C VAL A 116 -8.41 7.05 -8.07
N LYS A 117 -9.58 6.38 -8.16
CA LYS A 117 -10.73 6.91 -8.92
C LYS A 117 -11.15 8.28 -8.41
N ILE A 118 -11.29 8.44 -7.08
CA ILE A 118 -11.66 9.74 -6.50
C ILE A 118 -10.55 10.77 -6.70
N ALA A 119 -9.27 10.38 -6.57
CA ALA A 119 -8.17 11.29 -6.88
C ALA A 119 -8.24 11.78 -8.34
N SER A 120 -8.48 10.88 -9.29
CA SER A 120 -8.65 11.23 -10.69
C SER A 120 -9.87 12.13 -10.96
N ILE A 121 -11.02 11.87 -10.34
CA ILE A 121 -12.22 12.72 -10.48
C ILE A 121 -11.94 14.14 -9.99
N LEU A 122 -11.11 14.28 -8.95
CA LEU A 122 -10.72 15.57 -8.38
C LEU A 122 -9.48 16.18 -9.05
N ASN A 123 -8.98 15.58 -10.13
CA ASN A 123 -7.75 15.98 -10.83
C ASN A 123 -6.52 16.09 -9.90
N VAL A 124 -6.48 15.27 -8.85
CA VAL A 124 -5.32 15.14 -7.97
C VAL A 124 -4.38 14.11 -8.56
N ASP A 125 -3.17 14.56 -8.89
CA ASP A 125 -2.11 13.69 -9.37
C ASP A 125 -1.83 12.61 -8.31
N ASN A 126 -1.73 11.36 -8.74
CA ASN A 126 -1.50 10.23 -7.86
C ASN A 126 -0.87 9.04 -8.57
N ARG A 127 -0.32 8.08 -7.80
CA ARG A 127 0.16 6.80 -8.33
C ARG A 127 0.16 5.71 -7.27
N ILE A 128 -0.34 4.51 -7.59
CA ILE A 128 -0.22 3.37 -6.67
C ILE A 128 1.24 2.91 -6.62
N MET A 129 1.87 2.97 -5.44
CA MET A 129 3.30 2.69 -5.27
C MET A 129 3.56 1.59 -4.22
N TYR A 130 4.09 0.47 -4.70
CA TYR A 130 4.67 -0.62 -3.89
C TYR A 130 5.71 -0.11 -2.90
N ARG A 131 6.63 0.73 -3.38
CA ARG A 131 7.83 1.17 -2.64
C ARG A 131 7.53 2.01 -1.41
N ILE A 132 6.47 2.83 -1.47
CA ILE A 132 5.94 3.55 -0.30
C ILE A 132 5.44 2.55 0.75
N GLY A 133 4.70 1.53 0.29
CA GLY A 133 4.21 0.44 1.13
C GLY A 133 5.33 -0.32 1.83
N THR A 134 6.41 -0.63 1.12
CA THR A 134 7.62 -1.26 1.69
C THR A 134 8.24 -0.43 2.81
N ALA A 135 8.43 0.88 2.58
CA ALA A 135 8.96 1.77 3.62
C ALA A 135 8.01 1.86 4.83
N ALA A 136 6.71 2.01 4.59
CA ALA A 136 5.69 2.04 5.63
C ALA A 136 5.65 0.75 6.48
N MET A 137 5.86 -0.42 5.86
CA MET A 137 6.00 -1.70 6.57
C MET A 137 7.24 -1.72 7.46
N ARG A 138 8.40 -1.29 6.94
CA ARG A 138 9.66 -1.26 7.70
C ARG A 138 9.57 -0.31 8.90
N MET A 139 8.88 0.81 8.73
CA MET A 139 8.60 1.80 9.78
C MET A 139 7.46 1.40 10.73
N ARG A 140 6.75 0.29 10.45
CA ARG A 140 5.60 -0.21 11.23
C ARG A 140 4.46 0.81 11.40
N LEU A 141 4.17 1.59 10.35
CA LEU A 141 3.15 2.66 10.41
C LEU A 141 1.71 2.14 10.55
N ILE A 142 1.44 0.91 10.10
CA ILE A 142 0.16 0.24 10.31
C ILE A 142 0.47 -1.16 10.87
N PRO A 143 0.64 -1.32 12.19
CA PRO A 143 1.15 -2.56 12.79
C PRO A 143 0.32 -3.81 12.47
N GLU A 144 -1.00 -3.68 12.28
CA GLU A 144 -1.87 -4.83 11.98
C GLU A 144 -1.86 -5.25 10.50
N ALA A 145 -1.28 -4.43 9.61
CA ALA A 145 -1.27 -4.73 8.18
C ALA A 145 -0.19 -5.77 7.85
N THR A 146 -0.55 -6.74 7.02
CA THR A 146 0.43 -7.70 6.47
C THR A 146 0.98 -7.24 5.13
N VAL A 147 0.18 -6.46 4.40
CA VAL A 147 0.55 -5.78 3.15
C VAL A 147 0.08 -4.34 3.25
N ILE A 148 0.93 -3.39 2.85
CA ILE A 148 0.62 -1.96 2.74
C ILE A 148 1.02 -1.50 1.34
N ILE A 149 0.22 -0.62 0.75
CA ILE A 149 0.51 0.08 -0.50
C ILE A 149 0.25 1.57 -0.27
N GLY A 150 1.12 2.42 -0.80
CA GLY A 150 0.98 3.87 -0.68
C GLY A 150 0.49 4.52 -1.97
N ILE A 151 -0.29 5.59 -1.81
CA ILE A 151 -0.73 6.49 -2.87
C ILE A 151 -0.26 7.90 -2.48
N PRO A 152 0.85 8.42 -3.04
CA PRO A 152 1.19 9.81 -2.88
C PRO A 152 0.19 10.67 -3.67
N LEU A 153 -0.12 11.84 -3.16
CA LEU A 153 -1.07 12.80 -3.72
C LEU A 153 -0.37 14.14 -3.92
N SER A 154 -0.60 14.75 -5.07
CA SER A 154 -0.02 16.04 -5.42
C SER A 154 -1.04 16.90 -6.17
N ALA A 155 -1.06 18.20 -5.87
CA ALA A 155 -1.86 19.20 -6.58
C ALA A 155 -0.96 20.34 -7.05
N LYS A 156 -0.13 20.07 -8.07
CA LYS A 156 0.79 21.03 -8.68
C LYS A 156 0.40 21.30 -10.14
N SER A 157 0.96 22.36 -10.74
CA SER A 157 0.68 22.72 -12.15
C SER A 157 1.19 21.71 -13.18
N LYS A 158 2.15 20.85 -12.79
CA LYS A 158 2.68 19.75 -13.59
C LYS A 158 2.80 18.50 -12.72
N SER A 159 2.40 17.37 -13.28
CA SER A 159 2.46 16.09 -12.56
C SER A 159 3.89 15.65 -12.27
N ILE A 160 4.25 15.66 -10.99
CA ILE A 160 5.57 15.26 -10.49
C ILE A 160 5.87 13.76 -10.68
N TYR A 161 4.85 12.95 -10.96
CA TYR A 161 4.99 11.51 -11.19
C TYR A 161 5.40 11.15 -12.63
N PHE A 162 5.33 12.14 -13.54
CA PHE A 162 5.72 12.01 -14.93
C PHE A 162 6.83 12.99 -15.34
N ASP A 163 7.36 13.78 -14.40
CA ASP A 163 8.45 14.71 -14.68
C ASP A 163 9.78 13.95 -14.86
N ARG A 164 10.06 13.58 -16.11
CA ARG A 164 11.29 12.90 -16.52
C ARG A 164 12.16 13.90 -17.27
N LYS A 165 13.45 13.98 -16.91
CA LYS A 165 14.44 14.61 -17.78
C LYS A 165 14.51 13.78 -19.05
N TRP A 166 14.13 14.38 -20.18
CA TRP A 166 14.35 13.77 -21.48
C TRP A 166 15.87 13.71 -21.74
N PRO A 167 16.39 12.62 -22.32
CA PRO A 167 17.83 12.49 -22.62
C PRO A 167 18.32 13.56 -23.60
#